data_AF-A0A938FZ28-F1
#
_entry.id   AF-A0A938FZ28-F1
#
_cell.length_a   1.000
_cell.length_b   1.000
_cell.length_c   1.000
_cell.angle_alpha   90.00
_cell.angle_beta   90.00
_cell.angle_gamma   90.00
#
_symmetry.space_group_name_H-M   'P 1'
#
loop_
_entity.id
_entity.type
_entity.pdbx_description
1 polymer ?
#
loop_
_entity_poly.entity_id
_entity_poly.type
_entity_poly.pdbx_seq_one_letter_code
_entity_poly.pdbx_strand_id
1 'polypeptide(L)'
;MTDTLIGILGIAGCIAMLWGASRIEPHWVSKDGRRFVCRVQTLGAHDLPDGPWREMRAFVDGASLVIGSRSRRAKRLSGVYRVAGRAPESPGNKAFFVLQGEARLLLRIPAKSRATNTLESLITVH
;
A
#
# COMPACT_ATOMS: atom_id res chain seq x y z
N MET A 1 -8.56 16.22 -43.10
CA MET A 1 -7.53 15.21 -42.73
C MET A 1 -6.63 15.68 -41.59
N THR A 2 -6.29 16.97 -41.54
CA THR A 2 -5.53 17.58 -40.43
C THR A 2 -6.28 17.53 -39.09
N ASP A 3 -7.57 17.87 -39.07
CA ASP A 3 -8.35 17.90 -37.82
C ASP A 3 -8.52 16.52 -37.18
N THR A 4 -8.70 15.49 -38.02
CA THR A 4 -8.76 14.09 -37.58
C THR A 4 -7.42 13.61 -37.03
N LEU A 5 -6.30 14.03 -37.62
CA LEU A 5 -4.95 13.69 -37.14
C LEU A 5 -4.69 14.32 -35.77
N ILE A 6 -5.05 15.61 -35.60
CA ILE A 6 -4.93 16.32 -34.33
C ILE A 6 -5.78 15.65 -33.25
N GLY A 7 -7.01 15.27 -33.57
CA GLY A 7 -7.89 14.53 -32.66
C GLY A 7 -7.29 13.20 -32.19
N ILE A 8 -6.73 12.41 -33.11
CA ILE A 8 -6.07 11.13 -32.79
C ILE A 8 -4.85 11.35 -31.88
N LEU A 9 -4.00 12.33 -32.19
CA LEU A 9 -2.82 12.64 -31.38
C LEU A 9 -3.20 13.12 -29.97
N GLY A 10 -4.26 13.92 -29.84
CA GLY A 10 -4.79 14.36 -28.55
C GLY A 10 -5.24 13.18 -27.69
N ILE A 11 -6.02 12.25 -28.27
CA ILE A 11 -6.49 11.04 -27.56
C ILE A 11 -5.31 10.16 -27.16
N ALA A 12 -4.35 9.93 -28.08
CA ALA A 12 -3.15 9.15 -27.80
C ALA A 12 -2.34 9.75 -26.64
N GLY A 13 -2.20 11.09 -26.60
CA GLY A 13 -1.58 11.81 -25.50
C GLY A 13 -2.29 11.58 -24.16
N CYS A 14 -3.61 11.70 -24.13
CA CYS A 14 -4.41 11.45 -22.92
C CYS A 14 -4.26 10.00 -22.42
N ILE A 15 -4.27 9.01 -23.32
CA ILE A 15 -4.07 7.59 -22.97
C ILE A 15 -2.66 7.38 -22.40
N ALA A 16 -1.64 7.98 -23.01
CA ALA A 16 -0.27 7.86 -22.53
C ALA A 16 -0.10 8.46 -21.12
N MET A 17 -0.70 9.63 -20.86
CA MET A 17 -0.69 10.24 -19.52
C MET A 17 -1.42 9.38 -18.49
N LEU A 18 -2.60 8.84 -18.84
CA LEU A 18 -3.36 7.97 -17.96
C LEU A 18 -2.59 6.68 -17.63
N TRP A 19 -1.94 6.09 -18.62
CA TRP A 19 -1.10 4.91 -18.45
C TRP A 19 0.11 5.20 -17.55
N GLY A 20 0.79 6.33 -17.75
CA GLY A 20 1.88 6.78 -16.89
C GLY A 20 1.42 6.96 -15.43
N ALA A 21 0.31 7.66 -15.22
CA ALA A 21 -0.25 7.88 -13.89
C ALA A 21 -0.66 6.57 -13.20
N SER A 22 -1.18 5.59 -13.95
CA SER A 22 -1.59 4.29 -13.40
C SER A 22 -0.44 3.48 -12.80
N ARG A 23 0.80 3.76 -13.20
CA ARG A 23 2.01 3.10 -12.69
C ARG A 23 2.55 3.73 -11.40
N ILE A 24 2.15 4.96 -11.09
CA ILE A 24 2.60 5.66 -9.88
C ILE A 24 1.73 5.17 -8.73
N GLU A 25 2.35 4.46 -7.79
CA GLU A 25 1.66 3.99 -6.60
C GLU A 25 1.40 5.19 -5.67
N PRO A 26 0.14 5.55 -5.37
CA PRO A 26 -0.17 6.70 -4.53
C PRO A 26 0.34 6.42 -3.11
N HIS A 27 1.45 7.07 -2.76
CA HIS A 27 2.10 6.91 -1.47
C HIS A 27 2.44 8.28 -0.89
N TRP A 28 1.75 8.62 0.19
CA TRP A 28 2.09 9.74 1.05
C TRP A 28 2.65 9.21 2.36
N VAL A 29 3.65 9.88 2.91
CA VAL A 29 4.24 9.57 4.21
C VAL A 29 4.61 10.86 4.93
N SER A 30 4.27 10.94 6.21
CA SER A 30 4.62 12.05 7.10
C SER A 30 6.14 12.17 7.26
N LYS A 31 6.61 13.33 7.73
CA LYS A 31 8.06 13.57 7.91
C LYS A 31 8.70 12.60 8.91
N ASP A 32 7.95 12.24 9.95
CA ASP A 32 8.35 11.29 11.00
C ASP A 32 8.15 9.81 10.62
N GLY A 33 7.58 9.51 9.44
CA GLY A 33 7.31 8.14 9.00
C GLY A 33 6.14 7.44 9.70
N ARG A 34 5.50 8.10 10.68
CA ARG A 34 4.47 7.48 11.54
C ARG A 34 3.06 7.50 10.96
N ARG A 35 2.81 8.27 9.90
CA ARG A 35 1.52 8.31 9.19
C ARG A 35 1.76 8.18 7.71
N PHE A 36 1.07 7.25 7.06
CA PHE A 36 1.28 7.02 5.63
C PHE A 36 0.07 6.37 4.95
N VAL A 37 0.03 6.48 3.63
CA VAL A 37 -0.89 5.74 2.77
C VAL A 37 -0.20 4.45 2.32
N CYS A 38 -0.87 3.32 2.47
CA CYS A 38 -0.36 2.02 2.08
C CYS A 38 -1.43 1.23 1.33
N ARG A 39 -1.04 0.09 0.77
CA ARG A 39 -1.99 -0.90 0.30
C ARG A 39 -1.94 -2.13 1.18
N VAL A 40 -3.11 -2.69 1.48
CA VAL A 40 -3.22 -3.94 2.23
C VAL A 40 -3.99 -4.97 1.43
N GLN A 41 -3.67 -6.24 1.67
CA GLN A 41 -4.39 -7.40 1.16
C GLN A 41 -4.58 -8.36 2.32
N THR A 42 -5.70 -9.09 2.35
CA THR A 42 -5.89 -10.12 3.38
C THR A 42 -4.95 -11.28 3.07
N LEU A 43 -4.38 -11.89 4.11
CA LEU A 43 -3.75 -13.20 4.01
C LEU A 43 -4.77 -14.24 4.50
N GLY A 44 -5.17 -15.13 3.59
CA GLY A 44 -6.08 -16.23 3.86
C GLY A 44 -5.38 -17.41 4.54
N ALA A 45 -6.00 -18.60 4.45
CA ALA A 45 -5.40 -19.82 4.94
C ALA A 45 -4.04 -20.09 4.26
N HIS A 46 -3.07 -20.58 5.04
CA HIS A 46 -1.69 -20.86 4.59
C HIS A 46 -0.90 -19.65 4.09
N ASP A 47 -1.19 -18.44 4.57
CA ASP A 47 -0.48 -17.21 4.20
C ASP A 47 -0.54 -16.89 2.70
N LEU A 48 -1.59 -17.36 2.03
CA LEU A 48 -1.87 -17.03 0.64
C LEU A 48 -2.63 -15.71 0.54
N PRO A 49 -2.32 -14.85 -0.45
CA PRO A 49 -3.04 -13.60 -0.64
C PRO A 49 -4.50 -13.85 -1.00
N ASP A 50 -5.43 -13.21 -0.27
CA ASP A 50 -6.87 -13.29 -0.48
C ASP A 50 -7.46 -11.91 -0.81
N GLY A 51 -8.20 -11.84 -1.92
CA GLY A 51 -8.85 -10.65 -2.42
C GLY A 51 -7.91 -9.61 -3.06
N PRO A 52 -8.43 -8.44 -3.48
CA PRO A 52 -7.64 -7.41 -4.14
C PRO A 52 -6.94 -6.47 -3.14
N TRP A 53 -5.84 -5.85 -3.59
CA TRP A 53 -5.19 -4.75 -2.87
C TRP A 53 -6.16 -3.59 -2.60
N ARG A 54 -6.17 -3.09 -1.36
CA ARG A 54 -6.97 -1.95 -0.91
C ARG A 54 -6.08 -0.84 -0.38
N GLU A 55 -6.30 0.38 -0.85
CA GLU A 55 -5.65 1.56 -0.27
C GLU A 55 -6.19 1.84 1.14
N MET A 56 -5.27 2.00 2.09
CA MET A 56 -5.56 2.30 3.49
C MET A 56 -4.62 3.39 4.00
N ARG A 57 -5.00 4.00 5.12
CA ARG A 57 -4.13 4.90 5.88
C ARG A 57 -3.64 4.18 7.12
N ALA A 58 -2.35 4.25 7.37
CA ALA A 58 -1.74 3.71 8.56
C ALA A 58 -1.28 4.86 9.46
N PHE A 59 -1.46 4.70 10.78
CA PHE A 59 -0.76 5.51 11.76
C PHE A 59 -0.15 4.63 12.85
N VAL A 60 1.04 4.99 13.30
CA VAL A 60 1.75 4.29 14.37
C VAL A 60 1.32 4.87 15.72
N ASP A 61 0.82 4.01 16.59
CA ASP A 61 0.44 4.31 17.97
C ASP A 61 1.26 3.46 18.95
N GLY A 62 2.29 4.06 19.54
CA GLY A 62 3.28 3.32 20.32
C GLY A 62 3.89 2.17 19.53
N ALA A 63 3.70 0.93 19.99
CA ALA A 63 4.14 -0.30 19.34
C ALA A 63 3.11 -0.91 18.36
N SER A 64 1.94 -0.29 18.22
CA SER A 64 0.84 -0.76 17.38
C SER A 64 0.72 0.08 16.10
N LEU A 65 0.16 -0.54 15.07
CA LEU A 65 -0.16 0.08 13.80
C LEU A 65 -1.67 0.11 13.62
N VAL A 66 -2.25 1.30 13.59
CA VAL A 66 -3.67 1.47 13.34
C VAL A 66 -3.90 1.68 11.85
N ILE A 67 -4.74 0.81 11.27
CA ILE A 67 -5.11 0.82 9.87
C ILE A 67 -6.53 1.36 9.74
N GLY A 68 -6.70 2.39 8.91
CA GLY A 68 -7.98 3.04 8.63
C GLY A 68 -8.31 3.01 7.15
N SER A 69 -9.54 2.63 6.80
CA SER A 69 -10.01 2.66 5.42
C SER A 69 -10.49 4.03 4.97
N ARG A 70 -10.37 4.31 3.67
CA ARG A 70 -11.11 5.40 3.00
C ARG A 70 -12.39 4.97 2.30
N SER A 71 -12.63 3.66 2.14
CA SER A 71 -13.76 3.14 1.38
C SER A 71 -14.60 2.19 2.22
N ARG A 72 -15.93 2.21 2.02
CA ARG A 72 -16.86 1.30 2.72
C ARG A 72 -16.46 -0.17 2.57
N ARG A 73 -15.99 -0.57 1.37
CA ARG A 73 -15.57 -1.95 1.08
C ARG A 73 -14.32 -2.39 1.85
N ALA A 74 -13.43 -1.47 2.18
CA ALA A 74 -12.21 -1.76 2.94
C ALA A 74 -12.37 -1.51 4.45
N LYS A 75 -13.52 -1.02 4.90
CA LYS A 75 -13.79 -0.70 6.31
C LYS A 75 -13.57 -1.90 7.24
N ARG A 76 -13.94 -3.11 6.79
CA ARG A 76 -13.72 -4.37 7.52
C ARG A 76 -12.25 -4.70 7.81
N LEU A 77 -11.30 -4.10 7.09
CA LEU A 77 -9.86 -4.29 7.31
C LEU A 77 -9.28 -3.23 8.25
N SER A 78 -10.09 -2.27 8.70
CA SER A 78 -9.64 -1.24 9.63
C SER A 78 -9.54 -1.82 11.04
N GLY A 79 -8.55 -1.40 11.81
CA GLY A 79 -8.32 -1.93 13.14
C GLY A 79 -6.92 -1.64 13.64
N VAL A 80 -6.59 -2.20 14.79
CA VAL A 80 -5.26 -2.12 15.40
C VAL A 80 -4.51 -3.42 15.10
N TYR A 81 -3.29 -3.29 14.59
CA TYR A 81 -2.45 -4.40 14.17
C TYR A 81 -1.05 -4.28 14.80
N ARG A 82 -0.35 -5.41 14.89
CA ARG A 82 1.08 -5.49 15.19
C ARG A 82 1.85 -5.86 13.93
N VAL A 83 3.09 -5.36 13.81
CA VAL A 83 3.98 -5.73 12.70
C VAL A 83 4.70 -7.01 13.08
N ALA A 84 4.33 -8.11 12.43
CA ALA A 84 4.89 -9.43 12.72
C ALA A 84 6.24 -9.68 12.04
N GLY A 85 6.48 -9.02 10.90
CA GLY A 85 7.73 -9.19 10.17
C GLY A 85 7.71 -8.56 8.79
N ARG A 86 8.87 -8.62 8.14
CA ARG A 86 9.08 -8.17 6.76
C ARG A 86 9.29 -9.39 5.86
N ALA A 87 8.68 -9.39 4.68
CA ALA A 87 8.96 -10.43 3.69
C ALA A 87 10.39 -10.28 3.16
N PRO A 88 11.18 -11.36 3.07
CA PRO A 88 12.59 -11.30 2.67
C PRO A 88 12.76 -10.92 1.19
N GLU A 89 11.85 -11.36 0.33
CA GLU A 89 11.87 -11.07 -1.09
C GLU A 89 10.83 -9.98 -1.42
N SER A 90 11.28 -8.90 -2.06
CA SER A 90 10.38 -7.81 -2.46
C SER A 90 10.53 -7.43 -3.93
N PRO A 91 9.62 -7.91 -4.80
CA PRO A 91 9.65 -7.55 -6.20
C PRO A 91 9.30 -6.07 -6.43
N GLY A 92 10.03 -5.43 -7.35
CA GLY A 92 9.61 -4.18 -7.99
C GLY A 92 9.69 -2.90 -7.14
N ASN A 93 10.74 -2.73 -6.33
CA ASN A 93 10.95 -1.55 -5.47
C ASN A 93 9.81 -1.31 -4.46
N LYS A 94 9.24 -2.42 -3.97
CA LYS A 94 8.21 -2.43 -2.92
C LYS A 94 8.81 -3.00 -1.65
N ALA A 95 8.10 -2.86 -0.54
CA ALA A 95 8.38 -3.56 0.70
C ALA A 95 7.07 -4.14 1.21
N PHE A 96 7.12 -5.39 1.65
CA PHE A 96 5.96 -6.11 2.19
C PHE A 96 6.17 -6.41 3.67
N PHE A 97 5.15 -6.12 4.46
CA PHE A 97 5.12 -6.38 5.89
C PHE A 97 3.90 -7.21 6.24
N VAL A 98 4.07 -8.16 7.14
CA VAL A 98 2.95 -8.96 7.65
C VAL A 98 2.41 -8.28 8.90
N LEU A 99 1.11 -8.03 8.91
CA LEU A 99 0.38 -7.48 10.04
C LEU A 99 -0.44 -8.58 10.71
N GLN A 100 -0.41 -8.61 12.03
CA GLN A 100 -1.22 -9.49 12.86
C GLN A 100 -2.24 -8.67 13.65
N GLY A 101 -3.50 -9.08 13.61
CA GLY A 101 -4.64 -8.47 14.31
C GLY A 101 -5.84 -9.40 14.18
N GLU A 102 -7.06 -8.85 14.14
CA GLU A 102 -8.28 -9.65 13.90
C GLU A 102 -8.23 -10.43 12.57
N ALA A 103 -7.58 -9.84 11.57
CA ALA A 103 -7.22 -10.51 10.33
C ALA A 103 -5.69 -10.45 10.15
N ARG A 104 -5.13 -11.44 9.45
CA ARG A 104 -3.74 -11.36 9.00
C ARG A 104 -3.71 -10.58 7.69
N LEU A 105 -2.90 -9.53 7.62
CA LEU A 105 -2.82 -8.69 6.42
C LEU A 105 -1.40 -8.63 5.88
N LEU A 106 -1.29 -8.53 4.57
CA LEU A 106 -0.07 -8.15 3.88
C LEU A 106 -0.14 -6.65 3.58
N LEU A 107 0.76 -5.87 4.15
CA LEU A 107 0.93 -4.44 3.90
C LEU A 107 2.03 -4.22 2.86
N ARG A 108 1.77 -3.31 1.92
CA ARG A 108 2.68 -2.91 0.85
C ARG A 108 2.90 -1.41 0.84
N ILE A 109 4.17 -1.02 0.77
CA ILE A 109 4.64 0.36 0.59
C ILE A 109 5.83 0.39 -0.39
N PRO A 110 6.20 1.56 -0.95
CA PRO A 110 7.45 1.69 -1.70
C PRO A 110 8.66 1.36 -0.82
N ALA A 111 9.64 0.64 -1.36
CA ALA A 111 10.80 0.17 -0.58
C ALA A 111 11.58 1.31 0.08
N LYS A 112 11.74 2.42 -0.65
CA LYS A 112 12.47 3.62 -0.21
C LYS A 112 11.63 4.58 0.65
N SER A 113 10.44 4.17 1.09
CA SER A 113 9.62 5.01 1.97
C SER A 113 10.27 5.17 3.35
N ARG A 114 10.13 6.34 3.95
CA ARG A 114 10.50 6.57 5.36
C ARG A 114 9.73 5.67 6.32
N ALA A 115 8.50 5.27 5.95
CA ALA A 115 7.68 4.37 6.75
C ALA A 115 8.28 2.97 6.85
N THR A 116 9.15 2.56 5.91
CA THR A 116 9.84 1.27 5.96
C THR A 116 10.66 1.13 7.23
N ASN A 117 11.48 2.14 7.57
CA ASN A 117 12.30 2.13 8.78
C ASN A 117 11.43 2.12 10.05
N THR A 118 10.33 2.88 10.04
CA THR A 118 9.39 2.88 11.16
C THR A 118 8.75 1.50 11.36
N LEU A 119 8.30 0.85 10.29
CA LEU A 119 7.73 -0.50 10.37
C LEU A 119 8.74 -1.54 10.80
N GLU A 120 9.99 -1.44 10.34
CA GLU A 120 11.07 -2.33 10.77
C GLU A 120 11.36 -2.21 12.26
N SER A 121 11.36 -0.99 12.80
CA SER A 121 11.52 -0.77 14.25
C SER A 121 10.38 -1.34 15.10
N LEU A 122 9.22 -1.61 14.48
CA LEU A 122 8.03 -2.19 15.12
C LEU A 122 7.97 -3.72 15.00
N ILE A 123 8.88 -4.34 14.24
CA ILE A 123 8.93 -5.80 14.12
C ILE A 123 9.24 -6.36 15.50
N THR A 124 8.22 -6.95 16.12
CA THR A 124 8.41 -7.64 17.39
C THR A 124 9.06 -8.97 17.07
N VAL A 125 10.34 -9.11 17.40
CA VAL A 125 11.03 -10.41 17.36
C VAL A 125 10.44 -11.23 18.50
N HIS A 126 9.62 -12.21 18.14
CA HIS A 126 9.23 -13.30 19.02
C HIS A 126 10.19 -14.47 18.85
#